data_AF-A0A3D1QVQ9-F1
#
_entry.id   AF-A0A3D1QVQ9-F1
#
_cell.length_a   1.000
_cell.length_b   1.000
_cell.length_c   1.000
_cell.angle_alpha   90.00
_cell.angle_beta   90.00
_cell.angle_gamma   90.00
#
_symmetry.space_group_name_H-M   'P 1'
#
loop_
_entity.id
_entity.type
_entity.pdbx_description
1 polymer ?
#
loop_
_entity_poly.entity_id
_entity_poly.type
_entity_poly.pdbx_seq_one_letter_code
_entity_poly.pdbx_strand_id
1 'polypeptide(L)'
;DAGGFRHAGVHADSLALFKFLLQRRLDGDLEAVRDALRWELPPIGLGLLQDPPTVPDDLQDPRALELLAELRALLEAGVRVKVERYEALGFGLTSVPDAYLELVVRAARLQEPEVNRNDVLRQIRRMHFLDLGHTVRLAINLIEDKRGSPRVTCQFRSWQPFVALELARSLGGGGHSRAAGVTLVGTLDEVKRRVHQRGLERVRGEDGL
;
A
#
# COMPACT_ATOMS: atom_id res chain seq x y z
N ASP A 1 29.33 -13.60 -20.50
CA ASP A 1 27.91 -14.02 -20.51
C ASP A 1 27.49 -14.68 -19.21
N ALA A 2 26.54 -14.03 -18.51
CA ALA A 2 25.51 -14.59 -17.63
C ALA A 2 25.00 -13.47 -16.70
N GLY A 3 23.89 -12.84 -17.08
CA GLY A 3 23.22 -11.79 -16.32
C GLY A 3 22.63 -12.31 -15.02
N GLY A 4 23.16 -11.86 -13.88
CA GLY A 4 22.61 -12.09 -12.55
C GLY A 4 21.69 -10.95 -12.13
N PHE A 5 20.38 -11.16 -12.17
CA PHE A 5 19.39 -10.27 -11.55
C PHE A 5 19.57 -10.29 -10.02
N ARG A 6 20.11 -9.20 -9.44
CA ARG A 6 20.12 -8.99 -7.99
C ARG A 6 18.79 -8.38 -7.57
N HIS A 7 17.99 -9.14 -6.83
CA HIS A 7 16.82 -8.61 -6.12
C HIS A 7 17.28 -7.63 -5.02
N ALA A 8 17.04 -6.33 -5.20
CA ALA A 8 17.22 -5.35 -4.14
C ALA A 8 16.06 -5.48 -3.15
N GLY A 9 16.26 -6.28 -2.10
CA GLY A 9 15.35 -6.36 -0.96
C GLY A 9 15.40 -5.05 -0.19
N VAL A 10 14.25 -4.43 0.01
CA VAL A 10 14.15 -3.18 0.75
C VAL A 10 14.19 -3.53 2.26
N HIS A 11 15.23 -3.12 2.97
CA HIS A 11 15.57 -3.53 4.34
C HIS A 11 14.62 -2.97 5.42
N ALA A 12 14.39 -3.69 6.52
CA ALA A 12 13.49 -3.29 7.63
C ALA A 12 13.85 -1.95 8.30
N ASP A 13 15.06 -1.43 8.06
CA ASP A 13 15.56 -0.16 8.58
C ASP A 13 14.88 1.08 7.96
N SER A 14 14.15 0.93 6.84
CA SER A 14 13.50 2.06 6.13
C SER A 14 12.36 2.72 6.92
N LEU A 15 11.74 2.04 7.88
CA LEU A 15 10.66 2.63 8.66
C LEU A 15 11.16 3.37 9.92
N ALA A 16 12.26 2.89 10.51
CA ALA A 16 13.02 3.64 11.50
C ALA A 16 13.62 4.91 10.87
N LEU A 17 14.09 4.78 9.62
CA LEU A 17 14.55 5.90 8.80
C LEU A 17 13.43 6.93 8.55
N PHE A 18 12.21 6.50 8.23
CA PHE A 18 11.08 7.42 8.04
C PHE A 18 10.75 8.25 9.30
N LYS A 19 10.75 7.62 10.48
CA LYS A 19 10.56 8.34 11.76
C LYS A 19 11.74 9.27 12.07
N PHE A 20 12.98 8.84 11.78
CA PHE A 20 14.19 9.64 11.95
C PHE A 20 14.22 10.87 11.02
N LEU A 21 13.76 10.74 9.78
CA LEU A 21 13.69 11.82 8.79
C LEU A 21 12.62 12.86 9.15
N LEU A 22 11.51 12.42 9.76
CA LEU A 22 10.50 13.34 10.32
C LEU A 22 11.09 14.18 11.46
N GLN A 23 11.90 13.57 12.33
CA GLN A 23 12.62 14.25 13.42
C GLN A 23 13.63 15.28 12.89
N ARG A 24 14.48 14.90 11.92
CA ARG A 24 15.53 15.78 11.37
C ARG A 24 14.99 16.93 10.53
N ARG A 25 13.82 16.78 9.90
CA ARG A 25 13.13 17.86 9.21
C ARG A 25 12.60 18.94 10.17
N LEU A 26 12.21 18.56 11.38
CA LEU A 26 11.88 19.52 12.44
C LEU A 26 13.12 20.30 12.92
N ASP A 27 14.32 19.70 12.79
CA ASP A 27 15.60 20.30 13.19
C ASP A 27 16.27 21.14 12.09
N GLY A 28 15.68 21.26 10.89
CA GLY A 28 16.11 22.19 9.83
C GLY A 28 17.21 21.71 8.87
N ASP A 29 17.58 20.42 8.89
CA ASP A 29 18.65 19.87 8.03
C ASP A 29 18.08 19.24 6.74
N LEU A 30 17.84 20.09 5.73
CA LEU A 30 17.14 19.72 4.49
C LEU A 30 18.01 18.94 3.49
N GLU A 31 19.34 19.05 3.56
CA GLU A 31 20.26 18.39 2.63
C GLU A 31 20.41 16.90 2.96
N ALA A 32 20.47 16.56 4.26
CA ALA A 32 20.45 15.18 4.73
C ALA A 32 19.11 14.47 4.45
N VAL A 33 17.99 15.21 4.49
CA VAL A 33 16.67 14.70 4.12
C VAL A 33 16.62 14.37 2.62
N ARG A 34 17.18 15.23 1.74
CA ARG A 34 17.26 14.97 0.29
C ARG A 34 18.10 13.74 -0.05
N ASP A 35 19.24 13.54 0.63
CA ASP A 35 20.10 12.39 0.36
C ASP A 35 19.53 11.06 0.89
N ALA A 36 18.75 11.10 1.98
CA ALA A 36 18.06 9.92 2.52
C ALA A 36 16.79 9.54 1.76
N LEU A 37 16.12 10.51 1.13
CA LEU A 37 14.95 10.30 0.26
C LEU A 37 15.31 9.75 -1.14
N ARG A 38 16.59 9.48 -1.43
CA ARG A 38 17.05 8.83 -2.66
C ARG A 38 16.55 7.38 -2.84
N TRP A 39 15.65 6.90 -1.99
CA TRP A 39 15.08 5.56 -2.02
C TRP A 39 13.54 5.60 -1.98
N GLU A 40 12.95 5.17 -3.10
CA GLU A 40 11.56 4.77 -3.39
C GLU A 40 10.42 5.78 -3.11
N LEU A 41 9.97 6.39 -4.22
CA LEU A 41 8.95 7.42 -4.47
C LEU A 41 9.36 8.87 -4.13
N PRO A 42 9.16 9.81 -5.08
CA PRO A 42 9.47 11.22 -4.85
C PRO A 42 8.57 11.84 -3.78
N PRO A 43 9.01 12.94 -3.11
CA PRO A 43 8.29 13.57 -2.00
C PRO A 43 6.81 13.88 -2.26
N ILE A 44 6.45 14.27 -3.49
CA ILE A 44 5.05 14.51 -3.87
C ILE A 44 4.27 13.19 -3.84
N GLY A 45 4.79 12.14 -4.47
CA GLY A 45 4.16 10.81 -4.47
C GLY A 45 4.00 10.24 -3.06
N LEU A 46 4.98 10.48 -2.19
CA LEU A 46 4.92 10.08 -0.78
C LEU A 46 3.91 10.93 0.02
N GLY A 47 3.88 12.24 -0.19
CA GLY A 47 2.94 13.15 0.47
C GLY A 47 1.49 12.84 0.12
N LEU A 48 1.21 12.39 -1.11
CA LEU A 48 -0.14 11.94 -1.49
C LEU A 48 -0.57 10.67 -0.75
N LEU A 49 0.37 9.81 -0.34
CA LEU A 49 0.11 8.57 0.42
C LEU A 49 -0.15 8.80 1.92
N GLN A 50 0.07 10.02 2.42
CA GLN A 50 -0.06 10.37 3.83
C GLN A 50 -1.40 11.07 4.10
N ASP A 51 -1.93 10.88 5.31
CA ASP A 51 -3.06 11.64 5.83
C ASP A 51 -2.57 12.51 7.00
N PRO A 52 -2.68 13.85 6.95
CA PRO A 52 -3.11 14.68 5.81
C PRO A 52 -2.01 14.86 4.72
N PRO A 53 -2.38 15.22 3.48
CA PRO A 53 -1.40 15.41 2.40
C PRO A 53 -0.60 16.69 2.62
N THR A 54 0.69 16.54 2.94
CA THR A 54 1.62 17.68 3.05
C THR A 54 2.50 17.76 1.82
N VAL A 55 2.49 18.90 1.13
CA VAL A 55 3.44 19.20 0.06
C VAL A 55 4.46 20.20 0.58
N PRO A 56 5.77 19.93 0.42
CA PRO A 56 6.81 20.89 0.76
C PRO A 56 6.60 22.24 0.06
N ASP A 57 6.76 23.35 0.79
CA ASP A 57 6.51 24.71 0.28
C ASP A 57 7.43 25.11 -0.90
N ASP A 58 8.55 24.41 -1.08
CA ASP A 58 9.51 24.56 -2.17
C ASP A 58 9.05 23.91 -3.48
N LEU A 59 7.93 23.18 -3.48
CA LEU A 59 7.33 22.53 -4.65
C LEU A 59 6.19 23.38 -5.25
N GLN A 60 6.56 24.45 -5.97
CA GLN A 60 5.62 25.32 -6.70
C GLN A 60 5.34 24.89 -8.16
N ASP A 61 5.57 23.61 -8.51
CA ASP A 61 5.31 23.12 -9.87
C ASP A 61 3.80 23.17 -10.18
N PRO A 62 3.35 23.89 -11.24
CA PRO A 62 1.93 23.96 -11.59
C PRO A 62 1.27 22.58 -11.79
N ARG A 63 2.04 21.59 -12.27
CA ARG A 63 1.57 20.21 -12.45
C ARG A 63 1.37 19.51 -11.10
N ALA A 64 2.19 19.84 -10.10
CA ALA A 64 2.01 19.34 -8.75
C ALA A 64 0.77 19.94 -8.10
N LEU A 65 0.53 21.25 -8.30
CA LEU A 65 -0.67 21.92 -7.80
C LEU A 65 -1.95 21.35 -8.41
N GLU A 66 -1.94 21.01 -9.70
CA GLU A 66 -3.06 20.33 -10.36
C GLU A 66 -3.35 18.96 -9.74
N LEU A 67 -2.32 18.13 -9.55
CA LEU A 67 -2.48 16.82 -8.91
C LEU A 67 -2.97 16.92 -7.46
N LEU A 68 -2.62 17.98 -6.73
CA LEU A 68 -3.14 18.22 -5.39
C LEU A 68 -4.61 18.63 -5.39
N ALA A 69 -5.03 19.45 -6.36
CA ALA A 69 -6.43 19.78 -6.54
C ALA A 69 -7.25 18.52 -6.88
N GLU A 70 -6.72 17.66 -7.74
CA GLU A 70 -7.32 16.35 -8.04
C GLU A 70 -7.37 15.45 -6.80
N LEU A 71 -6.30 15.36 -6.00
CA LEU A 71 -6.31 14.61 -4.74
C LEU A 71 -7.41 15.13 -3.83
N ARG A 72 -7.48 16.44 -3.62
CA ARG A 72 -8.51 17.06 -2.77
C ARG A 72 -9.90 16.66 -3.21
N ALA A 73 -10.18 16.74 -4.52
CA ALA A 73 -11.48 16.34 -5.06
C ALA A 73 -11.78 14.84 -4.82
N LEU A 74 -10.78 13.96 -4.97
CA LEU A 74 -10.92 12.53 -4.64
C LEU A 74 -11.21 12.32 -3.15
N LEU A 75 -10.49 13.01 -2.27
CA LEU A 75 -10.68 12.91 -0.82
C LEU A 75 -12.06 13.43 -0.38
N GLU A 76 -12.50 14.56 -0.94
CA GLU A 76 -13.84 15.13 -0.71
C GLU A 76 -14.95 14.18 -1.21
N ALA A 77 -14.69 13.43 -2.29
CA ALA A 77 -15.56 12.35 -2.77
C ALA A 77 -15.44 11.04 -1.96
N GLY A 78 -14.60 10.99 -0.92
CA GLY A 78 -14.37 9.82 -0.09
C GLY A 78 -13.49 8.73 -0.72
N VAL A 79 -12.81 9.04 -1.84
CA VAL A 79 -11.87 8.18 -2.54
C VAL A 79 -10.49 8.34 -1.92
N ARG A 80 -10.18 7.44 -0.98
CA ARG A 80 -8.89 7.41 -0.27
C ARG A 80 -8.47 6.00 0.02
N VAL A 81 -7.20 5.80 0.32
CA VAL A 81 -6.74 4.56 0.95
C VAL A 81 -7.44 4.43 2.29
N LYS A 82 -8.08 3.28 2.53
CA LYS A 82 -8.80 3.00 3.78
C LYS A 82 -8.16 1.83 4.49
N VAL A 83 -7.65 2.06 5.69
CA VAL A 83 -7.12 1.03 6.58
C VAL A 83 -8.19 0.71 7.63
N GLU A 84 -8.64 -0.53 7.67
CA GLU A 84 -9.62 -1.06 8.61
C GLU A 84 -8.92 -2.09 9.49
N ARG A 85 -9.00 -1.94 10.81
CA ARG A 85 -8.43 -2.89 11.79
C ARG A 85 -9.56 -3.61 12.52
N TYR A 86 -9.47 -4.93 12.58
CA TYR A 86 -10.40 -5.78 13.30
C TYR A 86 -9.64 -6.46 14.44
N GLU A 87 -9.34 -5.70 15.49
CA GLU A 87 -8.45 -6.11 16.59
C GLU A 87 -8.91 -7.41 17.25
N ALA A 88 -10.21 -7.53 17.54
CA ALA A 88 -10.80 -8.73 18.13
C ALA A 88 -10.60 -10.01 17.28
N LEU A 89 -10.33 -9.84 15.98
CA LEU A 89 -10.15 -10.93 15.02
C LEU A 89 -8.69 -11.06 14.59
N GLY A 90 -7.83 -10.12 15.00
CA GLY A 90 -6.42 -10.08 14.65
C GLY A 90 -6.18 -9.98 13.15
N PHE A 91 -7.02 -9.28 12.38
CA PHE A 91 -6.71 -8.97 10.98
C PHE A 91 -6.94 -7.50 10.63
N GLY A 92 -6.19 -7.03 9.64
CA GLY A 92 -6.28 -5.68 9.10
C GLY A 92 -6.44 -5.72 7.58
N LEU A 93 -7.17 -4.76 7.05
CA LEU A 93 -7.47 -4.68 5.64
C LEU A 93 -7.20 -3.27 5.15
N THR A 94 -6.51 -3.18 4.02
CA THR A 94 -6.34 -1.91 3.33
C THR A 94 -6.94 -1.96 1.94
N SER A 95 -7.76 -0.96 1.64
CA SER A 95 -8.39 -0.75 0.34
C SER A 95 -7.73 0.40 -0.39
N VAL A 96 -7.28 0.16 -1.63
CA VAL A 96 -6.62 1.14 -2.50
C VAL A 96 -7.47 1.33 -3.75
N PRO A 97 -8.22 2.45 -3.85
CA PRO A 97 -8.99 2.76 -5.06
C PRO A 97 -8.11 3.03 -6.27
N ASP A 98 -8.57 2.66 -7.46
CA ASP A 98 -7.78 2.78 -8.69
C ASP A 98 -7.45 4.24 -9.02
N ALA A 99 -8.43 5.15 -8.87
CA ALA A 99 -8.23 6.59 -9.13
C ALA A 99 -7.15 7.21 -8.24
N TYR A 100 -7.09 6.78 -6.98
CA TYR A 100 -6.05 7.23 -6.04
C TYR A 100 -4.68 6.71 -6.44
N LEU A 101 -4.58 5.43 -6.83
CA LEU A 101 -3.33 4.82 -7.29
C LEU A 101 -2.80 5.49 -8.56
N GLU A 102 -3.66 5.74 -9.55
CA GLU A 102 -3.26 6.42 -10.80
C GLU A 102 -2.78 7.84 -10.54
N LEU A 103 -3.38 8.57 -9.58
CA LEU A 103 -2.91 9.88 -9.17
C LEU A 103 -1.50 9.82 -8.57
N VAL A 104 -1.24 8.85 -7.68
CA VAL A 104 0.10 8.65 -7.09
C VAL A 104 1.13 8.28 -8.17
N VAL A 105 0.76 7.47 -9.16
CA VAL A 105 1.63 7.15 -10.31
C VAL A 105 1.97 8.41 -11.11
N ARG A 106 0.98 9.26 -11.41
CA ARG A 106 1.20 10.53 -12.13
C ARG A 106 2.10 11.48 -11.33
N ALA A 107 1.89 11.58 -10.03
CA ALA A 107 2.73 12.39 -9.14
C ALA A 107 4.17 11.88 -9.07
N ALA A 108 4.34 10.56 -9.00
CA ALA A 108 5.68 9.96 -9.04
C ALA A 108 6.41 10.31 -10.34
N ARG A 109 5.69 10.30 -11.46
CA ARG A 109 6.24 10.63 -12.79
C ARG A 109 6.65 12.09 -12.98
N LEU A 110 6.20 13.01 -12.13
CA LEU A 110 6.67 14.40 -12.19
C LEU A 110 8.17 14.52 -11.90
N GLN A 111 8.72 13.59 -11.10
CA GLN A 111 10.13 13.57 -10.73
C GLN A 111 10.86 12.35 -11.31
N GLU A 112 10.16 11.23 -11.47
CA GLU A 112 10.71 9.98 -11.98
C GLU A 112 9.86 9.45 -13.15
N PRO A 113 10.11 9.92 -14.40
CA PRO A 113 9.28 9.59 -15.56
C PRO A 113 9.10 8.09 -15.83
N GLU A 114 10.09 7.28 -15.42
CA GLU A 114 10.11 5.82 -15.60
C GLU A 114 9.27 5.04 -14.58
N VAL A 115 8.75 5.70 -13.52
CA VAL A 115 7.91 5.03 -12.52
C VAL A 115 6.67 4.44 -13.20
N ASN A 116 6.44 3.16 -12.93
CA ASN A 116 5.23 2.48 -13.36
C ASN A 116 4.36 2.10 -12.16
N ARG A 117 3.12 1.70 -12.46
CA ARG A 117 2.13 1.32 -11.45
C ARG A 117 2.61 0.21 -10.51
N ASN A 118 3.39 -0.75 -11.00
CA ASN A 118 3.87 -1.84 -10.17
C ASN A 118 4.86 -1.37 -9.10
N ASP A 119 5.63 -0.32 -9.38
CA ASP A 119 6.57 0.27 -8.42
C ASP A 119 5.82 0.93 -7.27
N VAL A 120 4.82 1.76 -7.59
CA VAL A 120 3.92 2.37 -6.58
C VAL A 120 3.19 1.29 -5.77
N LEU A 121 2.71 0.23 -6.44
CA LEU A 121 2.08 -0.89 -5.75
C LEU A 121 3.04 -1.63 -4.82
N ARG A 122 4.31 -1.84 -5.19
CA ARG A 122 5.30 -2.45 -4.27
C ARG A 122 5.44 -1.59 -3.02
N GLN A 123 5.44 -0.27 -3.15
CA GLN A 123 5.58 0.63 -2.02
C GLN A 123 4.34 0.66 -1.11
N ILE A 124 3.13 0.79 -1.68
CA ILE A 124 1.88 0.74 -0.90
C ILE A 124 1.79 -0.58 -0.11
N ARG A 125 2.17 -1.69 -0.74
CA ARG A 125 2.21 -3.01 -0.07
C ARG A 125 3.16 -3.01 1.12
N ARG A 126 4.36 -2.47 0.93
CA ARG A 126 5.39 -2.39 1.97
C ARG A 126 4.90 -1.55 3.15
N MET A 127 4.31 -0.39 2.88
CA MET A 127 3.74 0.50 3.91
C MET A 127 2.67 -0.22 4.74
N HIS A 128 1.69 -0.87 4.10
CA HIS A 128 0.63 -1.56 4.85
C HIS A 128 1.13 -2.73 5.70
N PHE A 129 2.13 -3.48 5.23
CA PHE A 129 2.69 -4.56 6.05
C PHE A 129 3.46 -4.03 7.26
N LEU A 130 3.96 -2.81 7.21
CA LEU A 130 4.60 -2.15 8.34
C LEU A 130 3.56 -1.53 9.30
N ASP A 131 2.47 -0.95 8.75
CA ASP A 131 1.37 -0.36 9.53
C ASP A 131 0.48 -1.41 10.23
N LEU A 132 0.40 -2.61 9.67
CA LEU A 132 -0.40 -3.71 10.20
C LEU A 132 0.45 -4.81 10.84
N GLY A 133 1.69 -5.04 10.39
CA GLY A 133 2.45 -6.26 10.70
C GLY A 133 2.90 -6.42 12.15
N HIS A 134 2.73 -5.40 12.98
CA HIS A 134 2.95 -5.50 14.43
C HIS A 134 1.67 -5.60 15.26
N THR A 135 0.50 -5.40 14.64
CA THR A 135 -0.79 -5.29 15.34
C THR A 135 -1.82 -6.32 14.90
N VAL A 136 -1.58 -7.04 13.80
CA VAL A 136 -2.52 -8.05 13.27
C VAL A 136 -1.82 -9.36 12.90
N ARG A 137 -2.53 -10.48 13.01
CA ARG A 137 -2.13 -11.82 12.58
C ARG A 137 -2.27 -12.04 11.07
N LEU A 138 -3.15 -11.26 10.41
CA LEU A 138 -3.39 -11.29 8.96
C LEU A 138 -3.55 -9.87 8.42
N ALA A 139 -2.73 -9.49 7.45
CA ALA A 139 -2.84 -8.25 6.70
C ALA A 139 -3.34 -8.52 5.28
N ILE A 140 -4.35 -7.77 4.85
CA ILE A 140 -5.01 -7.91 3.55
C ILE A 140 -4.87 -6.60 2.78
N ASN A 141 -4.34 -6.65 1.56
CA ASN A 141 -4.33 -5.52 0.64
C ASN A 141 -5.30 -5.78 -0.51
N LEU A 142 -6.24 -4.86 -0.72
CA LEU A 142 -7.17 -4.84 -1.83
C LEU A 142 -6.81 -3.68 -2.74
N ILE A 143 -6.33 -4.00 -3.94
CA ILE A 143 -5.91 -3.01 -4.93
C ILE A 143 -6.88 -3.10 -6.10
N GLU A 144 -7.70 -2.07 -6.28
CA GLU A 144 -8.60 -1.97 -7.41
C GLU A 144 -7.80 -1.74 -8.71
N ASP A 145 -8.24 -2.35 -9.81
CA ASP A 145 -7.78 -2.06 -11.16
C ASP A 145 -9.03 -1.97 -12.06
N LYS A 146 -9.32 -0.77 -12.55
CA LYS A 146 -10.47 -0.52 -13.43
C LYS A 146 -10.09 -0.56 -14.91
N ARG A 147 -8.85 -0.94 -15.27
CA ARG A 147 -8.43 -1.04 -16.68
C ARG A 147 -9.06 -2.27 -17.32
N GLY A 148 -10.11 -2.03 -18.11
CA GLY A 148 -10.92 -3.07 -18.72
C GLY A 148 -12.06 -3.50 -17.81
N SER A 149 -12.14 -4.79 -17.46
CA SER A 149 -13.14 -5.28 -16.50
C SER A 149 -12.70 -4.97 -15.06
N PRO A 150 -13.60 -4.49 -14.18
CA PRO A 150 -13.28 -4.24 -12.78
C PRO A 150 -12.69 -5.48 -12.11
N ARG A 151 -11.48 -5.35 -11.57
CA ARG A 151 -10.77 -6.40 -10.85
C ARG A 151 -10.13 -5.83 -9.61
N VAL A 152 -9.91 -6.70 -8.62
CA VAL A 152 -9.22 -6.36 -7.39
C VAL A 152 -8.15 -7.39 -7.12
N THR A 153 -6.91 -6.93 -7.06
CA THR A 153 -5.79 -7.75 -6.63
C THR A 153 -5.79 -7.79 -5.10
N CYS A 154 -6.05 -8.97 -4.55
CA CYS A 154 -6.06 -9.26 -3.13
C CYS A 154 -4.74 -9.90 -2.75
N GLN A 155 -4.06 -9.36 -1.75
CA GLN A 155 -2.79 -9.89 -1.29
C GLN A 155 -2.81 -10.07 0.22
N PHE A 156 -2.29 -11.20 0.65
CA PHE A 156 -2.35 -11.64 2.04
C PHE A 156 -0.94 -11.82 2.58
N ARG A 157 -0.71 -11.26 3.76
CA ARG A 157 0.43 -11.59 4.61
C ARG A 157 -0.07 -12.03 5.96
N SER A 158 0.53 -13.08 6.49
CA SER A 158 0.13 -13.59 7.79
C SER A 158 1.34 -13.91 8.65
N TRP A 159 1.11 -13.86 9.95
CA TRP A 159 2.04 -14.26 11.00
C TRP A 159 1.47 -15.48 11.72
N GLN A 160 2.28 -16.13 12.56
CA GLN A 160 1.81 -17.30 13.30
C GLN A 160 0.63 -16.94 14.22
N PRO A 161 -0.38 -17.83 14.36
CA PRO A 161 -0.49 -19.14 13.70
C PRO A 161 -0.99 -19.08 12.23
N PHE A 162 -1.72 -18.05 11.83
CA PHE A 162 -2.51 -17.96 10.59
C PHE A 162 -1.78 -18.26 9.27
N VAL A 163 -2.36 -19.08 8.40
CA VAL A 163 -1.80 -19.44 7.08
C VAL A 163 -2.51 -18.68 5.94
N ALA A 164 -1.86 -17.65 5.40
CA ALA A 164 -2.38 -16.82 4.30
C ALA A 164 -2.71 -17.62 3.03
N LEU A 165 -1.97 -18.69 2.74
CA LEU A 165 -2.21 -19.54 1.58
C LEU A 165 -3.61 -20.15 1.57
N GLU A 166 -4.15 -20.51 2.74
CA GLU A 166 -5.46 -21.14 2.82
C GLU A 166 -6.58 -20.15 2.47
N LEU A 167 -6.47 -18.91 2.93
CA LEU A 167 -7.36 -17.83 2.52
C LEU A 167 -7.26 -17.56 1.01
N ALA A 168 -6.06 -17.57 0.45
CA ALA A 168 -5.89 -17.38 -0.99
C ALA A 168 -6.56 -18.52 -1.78
N ARG A 169 -6.33 -19.77 -1.38
CA ARG A 169 -6.92 -20.96 -2.03
C ARG A 169 -8.44 -20.97 -1.94
N SER A 170 -9.03 -20.59 -0.81
CA SER A 170 -10.49 -20.52 -0.67
C SER A 170 -11.14 -19.47 -1.58
N LEU A 171 -10.34 -18.52 -2.09
CA LEU A 171 -10.76 -17.50 -3.04
C LEU A 171 -10.37 -17.84 -4.49
N GLY A 172 -9.72 -18.97 -4.75
CA GLY A 172 -9.24 -19.39 -6.07
C GLY A 172 -7.85 -18.88 -6.45
N GLY A 173 -7.08 -18.39 -5.48
CA GLY A 173 -5.69 -17.95 -5.65
C GLY A 173 -4.64 -18.95 -5.16
N GLY A 174 -3.45 -18.43 -4.86
CA GLY A 174 -2.31 -19.25 -4.42
C GLY A 174 -1.13 -18.42 -3.91
N GLY A 175 0.01 -19.08 -3.71
CA GLY A 175 1.24 -18.48 -3.22
C GLY A 175 1.93 -19.32 -2.14
N HIS A 176 2.62 -18.65 -1.22
CA HIS A 176 3.33 -19.26 -0.10
C HIS A 176 2.49 -19.22 1.17
N SER A 177 2.83 -20.07 2.14
CA SER A 177 2.11 -20.21 3.43
C SER A 177 1.82 -18.88 4.14
N ARG A 178 2.78 -17.95 4.14
CA ARG A 178 2.67 -16.63 4.79
C ARG A 178 2.42 -15.47 3.82
N ALA A 179 2.41 -15.75 2.52
CA ALA A 179 2.50 -14.75 1.47
C ALA A 179 1.78 -15.24 0.22
N ALA A 180 0.49 -14.93 0.10
CA ALA A 180 -0.38 -15.44 -0.95
C ALA A 180 -1.29 -14.34 -1.51
N GLY A 181 -2.03 -14.63 -2.58
CA GLY A 181 -2.92 -13.66 -3.18
C GLY A 181 -3.84 -14.25 -4.23
N VAL A 182 -4.76 -13.42 -4.71
CA VAL A 182 -5.75 -13.74 -5.73
C VAL A 182 -6.18 -12.47 -6.45
N THR A 183 -6.50 -12.56 -7.73
CA THR A 183 -7.17 -11.46 -8.44
C THR A 183 -8.63 -11.85 -8.63
N LEU A 184 -9.54 -11.04 -8.10
CA LEU A 184 -10.98 -11.27 -8.17
C LEU A 184 -11.62 -10.28 -9.13
N VAL A 185 -12.61 -10.74 -9.90
CA VAL A 185 -13.45 -9.88 -10.72
C VAL A 185 -14.53 -9.26 -9.83
N GLY A 186 -14.78 -7.96 -10.02
CA GLY A 186 -15.77 -7.19 -9.25
C GLY A 186 -15.22 -5.82 -8.83
N THR A 187 -16.11 -5.01 -8.26
CA THR A 187 -15.77 -3.72 -7.66
C THR A 187 -14.99 -3.90 -6.34
N LEU A 188 -14.27 -2.85 -5.93
CA LEU A 188 -13.55 -2.85 -4.65
C LEU A 188 -14.45 -3.21 -3.46
N ASP A 189 -15.68 -2.69 -3.41
CA ASP A 189 -16.62 -2.96 -2.32
C ASP A 189 -17.14 -4.41 -2.31
N GLU A 190 -17.45 -4.97 -3.48
CA GLU A 190 -17.88 -6.38 -3.59
C GLU A 190 -16.77 -7.33 -3.16
N VAL A 191 -15.56 -7.10 -3.66
CA VAL A 191 -14.41 -7.93 -3.32
C VAL A 191 -14.06 -7.76 -1.84
N LYS A 192 -14.13 -6.54 -1.30
CA LYS A 192 -13.89 -6.29 0.13
C LYS A 192 -14.84 -7.10 1.00
N ARG A 193 -16.15 -7.09 0.72
CA ARG A 193 -17.13 -7.90 1.47
C ARG A 193 -16.80 -9.38 1.42
N ARG A 194 -16.49 -9.91 0.22
CA ARG A 194 -16.15 -11.33 0.03
C ARG A 194 -14.88 -11.73 0.79
N VAL A 195 -13.82 -10.93 0.68
CA VAL A 195 -12.53 -11.21 1.33
C VAL A 195 -12.64 -11.07 2.84
N HIS A 196 -13.35 -10.05 3.32
CA HIS A 196 -13.63 -9.86 4.74
C HIS A 196 -14.38 -11.06 5.34
N GLN A 197 -15.43 -11.53 4.68
CA GLN A 197 -16.19 -12.71 5.11
C GLN A 197 -15.30 -13.96 5.18
N ARG A 198 -14.49 -14.24 4.14
CA ARG A 198 -13.57 -15.39 4.17
C ARG A 198 -12.47 -15.26 5.23
N GLY A 199 -11.98 -14.05 5.46
CA GLY A 199 -11.04 -13.76 6.53
C GLY A 199 -11.63 -14.09 7.91
N LEU A 200 -12.87 -13.65 8.17
CA LEU A 200 -13.60 -13.97 9.40
C LEU A 200 -13.79 -15.47 9.62
N GLU A 201 -14.27 -16.18 8.59
CA GLU A 201 -14.47 -17.64 8.65
C GLU A 201 -13.15 -18.36 8.99
N ARG A 202 -12.05 -17.90 8.39
CA ARG A 202 -10.74 -18.53 8.56
C ARG A 202 -10.10 -18.25 9.93
N VAL A 203 -10.33 -17.09 10.52
CA VAL A 203 -9.90 -16.77 11.89
C VAL A 203 -10.69 -17.61 12.90
N ARG A 204 -12.02 -17.68 12.77
CA ARG A 204 -12.89 -18.43 13.70
C ARG A 204 -12.62 -19.93 13.69
N GLY A 205 -12.41 -20.51 12.51
CA GLY A 205 -12.12 -21.94 12.37
C GLY A 205 -10.74 -22.36 12.90
N GLU A 206 -9.80 -21.42 13.07
CA GLU A 206 -8.47 -21.67 13.67
C GLU A 206 -8.49 -21.54 15.20
N ASP A 207 -9.34 -20.64 15.73
CA ASP A 207 -9.48 -20.38 17.16
C ASP A 207 -10.45 -21.36 17.86
N GLY A 208 -11.03 -22.34 17.14
CA GLY A 208 -11.79 -23.45 17.74
C GLY A 208 -13.08 -23.05 18.48
N LEU A 209 -13.76 -21.98 18.02
CA LEU A 209 -15.10 -21.59 18.46
C LEU A 209 -16.17 -22.08 17.48
#